data_AF-A0A9D2ED49-F1
#
_entry.id   AF-A0A9D2ED49-F1
#
_cell.length_a   1.000
_cell.length_b   1.000
_cell.length_c   1.000
_cell.angle_alpha   90.00
_cell.angle_beta   90.00
_cell.angle_gamma   90.00
#
_symmetry.space_group_name_H-M   'P 1'
#
loop_
_entity.id
_entity.type
_entity.pdbx_description
1 polymer ?
#
loop_
_entity_poly.entity_id
_entity_poly.type
_entity_poly.pdbx_seq_one_letter_code
_entity_poly.pdbx_strand_id
1 'polypeptide(L)'
;MTITVGVLIVVSLLLTAWAVLRAVRDQPVITRQLIAAAVIEVGILVQMVLAGVLLIGGHQLTEGFTFWGYLVVALLVLPAAAVVAVVERTRWSSVALIIACATLAVMQLRVHQLWSGA
;
A
#
# COMPACT_ATOMS: atom_id res chain seq x y z
N MET A 1 5.67 5.51 -13.92
CA MET A 1 5.07 5.83 -12.60
C MET A 1 3.56 5.67 -12.57
N THR A 2 2.83 6.18 -13.57
CA THR A 2 1.35 6.07 -13.62
C THR A 2 0.87 4.61 -13.61
N ILE A 3 1.50 3.74 -14.40
CA ILE A 3 1.15 2.30 -14.46
C ILE A 3 1.38 1.62 -13.11
N THR A 4 2.52 1.85 -12.46
CA THR A 4 2.85 1.23 -11.17
C THR A 4 1.88 1.68 -10.08
N VAL A 5 1.51 2.96 -10.05
CA VAL A 5 0.48 3.48 -9.13
C VAL A 5 -0.87 2.81 -9.38
N GLY A 6 -1.33 2.77 -10.63
CA GLY A 6 -2.61 2.15 -10.98
C GLY A 6 -2.70 0.69 -10.57
N VAL A 7 -1.64 -0.09 -10.82
CA VAL A 7 -1.54 -1.49 -10.42
C VAL A 7 -1.62 -1.62 -8.89
N LEU A 8 -0.85 -0.81 -8.14
CA LEU A 8 -0.85 -0.86 -6.68
C LEU A 8 -2.23 -0.50 -6.08
N ILE A 9 -2.91 0.49 -6.64
CA ILE A 9 -4.28 0.84 -6.23
C ILE A 9 -5.22 -0.34 -6.45
N VAL A 10 -5.23 -0.91 -7.66
CA VAL A 10 -6.14 -2.01 -8.00
C VAL A 10 -5.89 -3.23 -7.12
N VAL A 11 -4.63 -3.65 -6.97
CA VAL A 11 -4.28 -4.82 -6.14
C VAL A 11 -4.62 -4.59 -4.67
N SER A 12 -4.41 -3.38 -4.16
CA SER A 12 -4.78 -3.02 -2.78
C SER A 12 -6.28 -3.07 -2.57
N LEU A 13 -7.08 -2.53 -3.50
CA LEU A 13 -8.54 -2.58 -3.42
C LEU A 13 -9.09 -4.00 -3.51
N LEU A 14 -8.49 -4.85 -4.34
CA LEU A 14 -8.84 -6.27 -4.41
C LEU A 14 -8.56 -6.99 -3.09
N LEU A 15 -7.41 -6.70 -2.46
CA LEU A 15 -7.08 -7.26 -1.15
C LEU A 15 -8.02 -6.74 -0.06
N THR A 16 -8.38 -5.44 -0.09
CA THR A 16 -9.41 -4.86 0.77
C THR A 16 -10.74 -5.60 0.62
N ALA A 17 -11.23 -5.79 -0.62
CA ALA A 17 -12.49 -6.48 -0.86
C ALA A 17 -12.46 -7.91 -0.30
N TRP A 18 -11.35 -8.62 -0.46
CA TRP A 18 -11.19 -9.96 0.11
C TRP A 18 -11.18 -9.95 1.64
N ALA A 19 -10.49 -8.98 2.25
CA ALA A 19 -10.46 -8.82 3.69
C ALA A 19 -11.84 -8.45 4.27
N VAL A 20 -12.61 -7.59 3.59
CA VAL A 20 -14.01 -7.25 3.93
C VAL A 20 -14.87 -8.50 3.95
N LEU A 21 -14.80 -9.34 2.92
CA LEU A 21 -15.56 -10.59 2.86
C LEU A 21 -15.26 -11.53 4.04
N ARG A 22 -14.03 -11.50 4.59
CA ARG A 22 -13.68 -12.30 5.77
C ARG A 22 -14.09 -11.64 7.07
N ALA A 23 -13.94 -10.32 7.18
CA ALA A 23 -14.41 -9.56 8.34
C ALA A 23 -15.93 -9.72 8.55
N VAL A 24 -16.71 -9.64 7.46
CA VAL A 24 -18.18 -9.84 7.50
C VAL A 24 -18.56 -11.27 7.87
N ARG A 25 -17.69 -12.25 7.61
CA ARG A 25 -17.87 -13.65 8.04
C ARG A 25 -17.31 -13.94 9.44
N ASP A 26 -16.93 -12.91 10.20
CA ASP A 26 -16.28 -13.00 11.51
C ASP A 26 -14.98 -13.85 11.51
N GLN A 27 -14.26 -13.86 10.39
CA GLN A 27 -13.04 -14.65 10.23
C GLN A 27 -11.77 -13.78 10.34
N PRO A 28 -10.69 -14.30 10.96
CA PRO A 28 -9.40 -13.61 11.02
C PRO A 28 -8.66 -13.65 9.68
N VAL A 29 -7.62 -12.84 9.52
CA VAL A 29 -6.72 -12.85 8.35
C VAL A 29 -6.08 -14.24 8.17
N ILE A 30 -5.90 -14.64 6.91
CA ILE A 30 -5.14 -15.86 6.56
C ILE A 30 -3.76 -15.51 6.03
N THR A 31 -2.84 -16.47 6.12
CA THR A 31 -1.49 -16.37 5.57
C THR A 31 -1.48 -15.96 4.10
N ARG A 32 -2.45 -16.39 3.28
CA ARG A 32 -2.53 -15.97 1.86
C ARG A 32 -2.76 -14.47 1.69
N GLN A 33 -3.52 -13.82 2.58
CA GLN A 33 -3.73 -12.37 2.55
C GLN A 33 -2.46 -11.63 2.99
N LEU A 34 -1.70 -12.18 3.93
CA LEU A 34 -0.39 -11.63 4.31
C LEU A 34 0.64 -11.75 3.19
N ILE A 35 0.65 -12.87 2.45
CA ILE A 35 1.50 -13.02 1.26
C ILE A 35 1.10 -12.01 0.19
N ALA A 36 -0.20 -11.81 -0.05
CA ALA A 36 -0.67 -10.79 -0.99
C ALA A 36 -0.24 -9.38 -0.55
N ALA A 37 -0.31 -9.07 0.75
CA ALA A 37 0.20 -7.80 1.29
C ALA A 37 1.71 -7.65 1.06
N ALA A 38 2.50 -8.69 1.30
CA ALA A 38 3.94 -8.68 1.03
C ALA A 38 4.26 -8.44 -0.46
N VAL A 39 3.44 -8.95 -1.39
CA VAL A 39 3.60 -8.66 -2.82
C VAL A 39 3.35 -7.18 -3.13
N ILE A 40 2.34 -6.56 -2.51
CA ILE A 40 2.10 -5.11 -2.64
C ILE A 40 3.29 -4.31 -2.10
N GLU A 41 3.85 -4.73 -0.97
CA GLU A 41 5.00 -4.10 -0.33
C GLU A 41 6.25 -4.13 -1.23
N VAL A 42 6.52 -5.28 -1.86
CA VAL A 42 7.57 -5.38 -2.89
C VAL A 42 7.28 -4.45 -4.07
N GLY A 43 6.02 -4.34 -4.49
CA GLY A 43 5.61 -3.41 -5.54
C GLY A 43 5.89 -1.93 -5.18
N ILE A 44 5.70 -1.54 -3.93
CA ILE A 44 6.07 -0.20 -3.44
C ILE A 44 7.58 -0.01 -3.48
N LEU A 45 8.39 -0.99 -3.07
CA LEU A 45 9.84 -0.91 -3.17
C LEU A 45 10.31 -0.72 -4.62
N VAL A 46 9.74 -1.47 -5.55
CA VAL A 46 10.01 -1.30 -6.99
C VAL A 46 9.63 0.11 -7.45
N GLN A 47 8.47 0.61 -7.03
CA GLN A 47 8.03 1.98 -7.33
C GLN A 47 9.01 3.03 -6.79
N MET A 48 9.51 2.86 -5.55
CA MET A 48 10.52 3.74 -4.94
C MET A 48 11.81 3.76 -5.76
N VAL A 49 12.32 2.58 -6.17
CA VAL A 49 13.52 2.48 -7.01
C VAL A 49 13.29 3.18 -8.36
N LEU A 50 12.17 2.93 -9.01
CA LEU A 50 11.82 3.59 -10.28
C LEU A 50 11.73 5.12 -10.12
N ALA A 51 11.20 5.61 -9.00
CA ALA A 51 11.14 7.04 -8.70
C ALA A 51 12.54 7.64 -8.57
N GLY A 52 13.43 6.97 -7.84
CA GLY A 52 14.83 7.37 -7.72
C GLY A 52 15.55 7.42 -9.07
N VAL A 53 15.39 6.40 -9.90
CA VAL A 53 15.99 6.35 -11.25
C VAL A 53 15.50 7.50 -12.13
N LEU A 54 14.19 7.78 -12.12
CA LEU A 54 13.60 8.85 -12.94
C LEU A 54 14.00 10.25 -12.45
N LEU A 55 14.15 10.45 -11.14
CA LEU A 55 14.66 11.68 -10.55
C LEU A 55 16.11 11.96 -10.97
N ILE A 56 16.97 10.93 -10.94
CA ILE A 56 18.35 11.04 -11.44
C ILE A 56 18.36 11.32 -12.95
N GLY A 57 17.38 10.78 -13.69
CA GLY A 57 17.17 11.04 -15.11
C GLY A 57 16.65 12.44 -15.45
N GLY A 58 16.52 13.35 -14.49
CA GLY A 58 16.17 14.74 -14.71
C GLY A 58 14.69 15.09 -14.48
N HIS A 59 13.87 14.15 -13.99
CA HIS A 59 12.53 14.49 -13.53
C HIS A 59 12.59 15.36 -12.28
N GLN A 60 11.85 16.47 -12.26
CA GLN A 60 11.80 17.38 -11.12
C GLN A 60 10.51 17.17 -10.34
N LEU A 61 10.62 17.07 -9.02
CA LEU A 61 9.49 17.08 -8.11
C LEU A 61 9.38 18.45 -7.46
N THR A 62 8.17 19.01 -7.43
CA THR A 62 7.88 20.25 -6.70
C THR A 62 8.10 20.08 -5.20
N GLU A 63 7.67 18.93 -4.64
CA GLU A 63 7.84 18.60 -3.22
C GLU A 63 8.44 17.21 -3.00
N GLY A 64 9.75 17.09 -3.21
CA GLY A 64 10.48 15.82 -3.06
C GLY A 64 10.37 15.22 -1.65
N PHE A 65 10.47 16.02 -0.59
CA PHE A 65 10.38 15.52 0.78
C PHE A 65 9.00 14.92 1.08
N THR A 66 7.94 15.63 0.70
CA THR A 66 6.55 15.17 0.85
C THR A 66 6.33 13.86 0.06
N PHE A 67 6.81 13.80 -1.19
CA PHE A 67 6.69 12.60 -2.03
C PHE A 67 7.34 11.36 -1.40
N TRP A 68 8.60 11.48 -0.95
CA TRP A 68 9.31 10.37 -0.31
C TRP A 68 8.71 10.01 1.04
N GLY A 69 8.23 10.99 1.81
CA GLY A 69 7.50 10.76 3.05
C GLY A 69 6.28 9.89 2.85
N TYR A 70 5.47 10.15 1.82
CA TYR A 70 4.31 9.31 1.48
C TYR A 70 4.71 7.89 1.09
N LEU A 71 5.77 7.70 0.29
CA LEU A 71 6.24 6.36 -0.09
C LEU A 71 6.75 5.56 1.10
N VAL A 72 7.51 6.19 2.01
CA VAL A 72 7.99 5.55 3.23
C VAL A 72 6.83 5.16 4.14
N VAL A 73 5.85 6.04 4.35
CA VAL A 73 4.67 5.70 5.17
C VAL A 73 3.86 4.59 4.51
N ALA A 74 3.63 4.65 3.19
CA ALA A 74 2.93 3.60 2.45
C ALA A 74 3.62 2.23 2.60
N LEU A 75 4.96 2.20 2.60
CA LEU A 75 5.75 0.99 2.82
C LEU A 75 5.53 0.42 4.24
N LEU A 76 5.41 1.27 5.26
CA LEU A 76 5.28 0.84 6.66
C LEU A 76 3.86 0.42 7.06
N VAL A 77 2.83 0.85 6.33
CA VAL A 77 1.42 0.57 6.64
C VAL A 77 1.11 -0.93 6.61
N LEU A 78 1.61 -1.67 5.61
CA LEU A 78 1.33 -3.11 5.50
C LEU A 78 2.08 -3.96 6.55
N PRO A 79 3.37 -3.72 6.86
CA PRO A 79 4.05 -4.34 7.99
C PRO A 79 3.35 -4.11 9.31
N ALA A 80 2.90 -2.87 9.58
CA ALA A 80 2.15 -2.56 10.79
C ALA A 80 0.86 -3.38 10.87
N ALA A 81 0.11 -3.49 9.76
CA ALA A 81 -1.09 -4.30 9.70
C ALA A 81 -0.79 -5.81 9.85
N ALA A 82 0.32 -6.28 9.30
CA ALA A 82 0.76 -7.67 9.44
C ALA A 82 1.11 -8.01 10.90
N VAL A 83 1.78 -7.10 11.62
CA VAL A 83 2.04 -7.24 13.06
C VAL A 83 0.72 -7.33 13.82
N VAL A 84 -0.23 -6.43 13.56
CA VAL A 84 -1.55 -6.49 14.18
C VAL A 84 -2.26 -7.81 13.88
N ALA A 85 -2.18 -8.32 12.65
CA ALA A 85 -2.79 -9.58 12.27
C ALA A 85 -2.15 -10.82 12.92
N VAL A 86 -0.86 -10.75 13.29
CA VAL A 86 -0.16 -11.82 14.01
C VAL A 86 -0.51 -11.81 15.49
N VAL A 87 -0.60 -10.61 16.09
CA VAL A 87 -0.94 -10.40 17.51
C VAL A 87 -2.41 -10.73 17.77
N GLU A 88 -3.31 -10.25 16.91
CA GLU A 88 -4.75 -10.38 17.07
C GLU A 88 -5.29 -11.47 16.13
N ARG A 89 -5.74 -12.61 16.67
CA ARG A 89 -6.23 -13.75 15.86
C ARG A 89 -7.75 -13.81 15.69
N THR A 90 -8.43 -12.67 15.82
CA THR A 90 -9.89 -12.55 15.64
C THR A 90 -10.23 -11.77 14.37
N ARG A 91 -11.52 -11.50 14.14
CA ARG A 91 -12.02 -10.67 13.02
C ARG A 91 -11.35 -9.28 12.94
N TRP A 92 -10.82 -8.77 14.06
CA TRP A 92 -10.14 -7.48 14.13
C TRP A 92 -8.85 -7.44 13.30
N SER A 93 -8.19 -8.58 13.08
CA SER A 93 -7.09 -8.66 12.10
C SER A 93 -7.55 -8.33 10.68
N SER A 94 -8.72 -8.81 10.28
CA SER A 94 -9.29 -8.54 8.95
C SER A 94 -9.64 -7.06 8.83
N VAL A 95 -10.19 -6.46 9.89
CA VAL A 95 -10.46 -5.01 9.95
C VAL A 95 -9.18 -4.19 9.83
N ALA A 96 -8.10 -4.56 10.53
CA ALA A 96 -6.82 -3.88 10.42
C ALA A 96 -6.26 -3.93 8.99
N LEU A 97 -6.34 -5.09 8.32
CA LEU A 97 -5.89 -5.23 6.94
C LEU A 97 -6.74 -4.39 5.95
N ILE A 98 -8.05 -4.31 6.16
CA ILE A 98 -8.97 -3.46 5.37
C ILE A 98 -8.52 -2.00 5.47
N ILE A 99 -8.32 -1.50 6.69
CA ILE A 99 -7.91 -0.11 6.93
C ILE A 99 -6.56 0.14 6.26
N ALA A 100 -5.58 -0.74 6.46
CA ALA A 100 -4.26 -0.59 5.89
C ALA A 100 -4.27 -0.55 4.35
N CYS A 101 -4.99 -1.46 3.70
CA CYS A 101 -5.07 -1.50 2.24
C CYS A 101 -5.84 -0.29 1.66
N ALA A 102 -6.88 0.18 2.36
CA ALA A 102 -7.60 1.40 1.98
C ALA A 102 -6.72 2.64 2.12
N THR A 103 -5.98 2.78 3.23
CA THR A 103 -5.00 3.85 3.42
C THR A 103 -3.94 3.83 2.32
N LEU A 104 -3.42 2.66 1.96
CA LEU A 104 -2.43 2.52 0.91
C LEU A 104 -2.96 2.99 -0.45
N ALA A 105 -4.21 2.66 -0.80
CA ALA A 105 -4.83 3.14 -2.02
C ALA A 105 -4.91 4.69 -2.06
N VAL A 106 -5.30 5.33 -0.96
CA VAL A 106 -5.33 6.80 -0.84
C VAL A 106 -3.93 7.40 -0.94
N MET A 107 -2.93 6.79 -0.29
CA MET A 107 -1.55 7.24 -0.39
C MET A 107 -1.02 7.16 -1.82
N GLN A 108 -1.36 6.10 -2.56
CA GLN A 108 -0.97 5.97 -3.97
C GLN A 108 -1.60 7.06 -4.84
N LEU A 109 -2.86 7.44 -4.60
CA LEU A 109 -3.47 8.60 -5.26
C LEU A 109 -2.67 9.89 -4.97
N ARG A 110 -2.26 10.09 -3.71
CA ARG A 110 -1.51 11.28 -3.33
C ARG A 110 -0.10 11.31 -3.95
N VAL A 111 0.58 10.16 -3.99
CA VAL A 111 1.86 9.97 -4.69
C VAL A 111 1.71 10.28 -6.18
N HIS A 112 0.62 9.84 -6.80
CA HIS A 112 0.34 10.15 -8.20
C HIS A 112 0.19 11.66 -8.45
N GLN A 113 -0.57 12.36 -7.59
CA GLN A 113 -0.76 13.81 -7.69
C GLN A 113 0.58 14.57 -7.60
N LEU A 114 1.39 14.22 -6.58
CA LEU A 114 2.72 14.79 -6.38
C LEU A 114 3.65 14.51 -7.56
N TRP A 115 3.54 13.34 -8.18
CA TRP A 115 4.31 12.97 -9.37
C TRP A 115 3.85 13.74 -10.62
N SER A 116 2.55 13.97 -10.78
CA SER A 116 2.00 14.70 -11.92
C SER A 116 2.12 16.22 -11.80
N GLY A 117 2.58 16.74 -10.65
CA GLY A 117 2.65 18.18 -10.38
C GLY A 117 1.28 18.83 -10.19
N ALA A 118 0.29 18.05 -9.73
CA ALA A 118 -1.10 18.48 -9.51
C ALA A 118 -1.41 18.72 -8.03
#